data_AF-A0A5Q4BCK1-F1
#
_entry.id   AF-A0A5Q4BCK1-F1
#
_cell.length_a   1.000
_cell.length_b   1.000
_cell.length_c   1.000
_cell.angle_alpha   90.00
_cell.angle_beta   90.00
_cell.angle_gamma   90.00
#
_symmetry.space_group_name_H-M   'P 1'
#
loop_
_entity.id
_entity.type
_entity.pdbx_description
1 polymer ?
#
loop_
_entity_poly.entity_id
_entity_poly.type
_entity_poly.pdbx_seq_one_letter_code
_entity_poly.pdbx_strand_id
1 'polypeptide(L)'
;MGYYQLEPTTYDFTVGWGTLQVAYVVEILPFHLRAKSLVLQNLFVALALIFNQYANPIGVTSAKWRYYITYDVWLAFPLHLFTGSSSYYTKWFWYDLKNEQTYKVNFTVQFWNPQTNQNGWRLYTLDPGEKYNVNFHSTLQNVKLTC
;
A
#
# COMPACT_ATOMS: atom_id res chain seq x y z
N MET A 1 -38.44 20.88 13.73
CA MET A 1 -37.04 20.87 13.25
C MET A 1 -36.28 19.91 14.14
N GLY A 2 -36.19 18.65 13.72
CA GLY A 2 -35.60 17.58 14.54
C GLY A 2 -34.08 17.66 14.51
N TYR A 3 -33.47 17.70 15.69
CA TYR A 3 -32.03 17.61 15.86
C TYR A 3 -31.62 16.15 15.65
N TYR A 4 -30.86 15.89 14.59
CA TYR A 4 -30.19 14.60 14.43
C TYR A 4 -29.07 14.54 15.47
N GLN A 5 -29.28 13.79 16.55
CA GLN A 5 -28.18 13.35 17.41
C GLN A 5 -27.26 12.49 16.54
N LEU A 6 -26.13 13.05 16.10
CA LEU A 6 -25.10 12.29 15.41
C LEU A 6 -24.34 11.48 16.46
N GLU A 7 -24.59 10.16 16.52
CA GLU A 7 -23.75 9.25 17.28
C GLU A 7 -22.29 9.39 16.82
N PRO A 8 -21.31 9.40 17.75
CA PRO A 8 -19.90 9.62 17.44
C PRO A 8 -19.25 8.54 16.54
N THR A 9 -19.98 7.53 16.10
CA THR A 9 -19.49 6.50 15.18
C THR A 9 -19.67 6.86 13.71
N THR A 10 -20.53 7.84 13.38
CA THR A 10 -20.91 8.14 11.99
C THR A 10 -19.99 9.18 11.32
N TYR A 11 -19.41 10.11 12.09
CA TYR A 11 -18.52 11.14 11.55
C TYR A 11 -17.21 10.54 11.01
N ASP A 12 -16.68 9.50 11.67
CA ASP A 12 -15.43 8.85 11.28
C ASP A 12 -15.51 8.15 9.92
N PHE A 13 -16.63 7.47 9.64
CA PHE A 13 -16.81 6.74 8.38
C PHE A 13 -16.89 7.69 7.17
N THR A 14 -17.59 8.81 7.32
CA THR A 14 -17.77 9.76 6.21
C THR A 14 -16.55 10.62 5.96
N VAL A 15 -15.84 11.01 7.03
CA VAL A 15 -14.65 11.88 6.92
C VAL A 15 -13.40 11.07 6.59
N GLY A 16 -13.22 9.89 7.16
CA GLY A 16 -12.02 9.07 6.95
C GLY A 16 -12.12 8.20 5.71
N TRP A 17 -13.04 7.23 5.73
CA TRP A 17 -13.09 6.19 4.70
C TRP A 17 -13.41 6.75 3.30
N GLY A 18 -14.42 7.60 3.20
CA GLY A 18 -14.84 8.19 1.93
C GLY A 18 -13.77 9.08 1.28
N THR A 19 -13.05 9.88 2.09
CA THR A 19 -12.02 10.79 1.57
C THR A 19 -10.71 10.06 1.24
N LEU A 20 -10.27 9.11 2.08
CA LEU A 20 -9.08 8.29 1.82
C LEU A 20 -9.20 7.47 0.53
N GLN A 21 -10.40 6.91 0.28
CA GLN A 21 -10.65 6.10 -0.91
C GLN A 21 -10.44 6.90 -2.22
N VAL A 22 -10.77 8.20 -2.22
CA VAL A 22 -10.58 9.07 -3.39
C VAL A 22 -9.16 9.67 -3.42
N ALA A 23 -8.62 10.05 -2.26
CA ALA A 23 -7.28 10.65 -2.16
C ALA A 23 -6.18 9.70 -2.66
N TYR A 24 -6.28 8.41 -2.30
CA TYR A 24 -5.28 7.41 -2.67
C TYR A 24 -5.11 7.26 -4.18
N VAL A 25 -6.22 7.24 -4.93
CA VAL A 25 -6.20 7.11 -6.40
C VAL A 25 -5.53 8.32 -7.07
N VAL A 26 -5.64 9.50 -6.46
CA VAL A 26 -5.04 10.75 -6.98
C VAL A 26 -3.56 10.85 -6.65
N GLU A 27 -3.11 10.23 -5.54
CA GLU A 27 -1.69 10.17 -5.14
C GLU A 27 -0.87 9.23 -6.01
N ILE A 28 -1.40 8.04 -6.34
CA ILE A 28 -0.63 7.04 -7.08
C ILE A 28 -0.52 7.32 -8.58
N LEU A 29 -1.33 8.24 -9.13
CA LEU A 29 -1.49 8.39 -10.59
C LEU A 29 -0.98 9.76 -11.11
N PRO A 30 -0.25 9.77 -12.25
CA PRO A 30 0.22 11.01 -12.87
C PRO A 30 -0.94 11.88 -13.40
N PHE A 31 -0.74 13.20 -13.41
CA PHE A 31 -1.78 14.24 -13.65
C PHE A 31 -2.65 14.03 -14.89
N HIS A 32 -2.09 13.47 -15.97
CA HIS A 32 -2.80 13.26 -17.23
C HIS A 32 -3.82 12.10 -17.20
N LEU A 33 -3.76 11.20 -16.21
CA LEU A 33 -4.68 10.05 -16.07
C LEU A 33 -5.68 10.20 -14.93
N ARG A 34 -5.55 11.24 -14.10
CA ARG A 34 -6.37 11.41 -12.87
C ARG A 34 -7.87 11.33 -13.13
N ALA A 35 -8.36 12.02 -14.17
CA ALA A 35 -9.77 11.99 -14.54
C ALA A 35 -10.26 10.57 -14.89
N LYS A 36 -9.47 9.78 -15.62
CA LYS A 36 -9.84 8.42 -16.02
C LYS A 36 -9.94 7.48 -14.81
N SER A 37 -9.02 7.63 -13.86
CA SER A 37 -9.03 6.80 -12.64
C SER A 37 -10.18 7.13 -11.69
N LEU A 38 -10.57 8.40 -11.58
CA LEU A 38 -11.71 8.81 -10.76
C LEU A 38 -13.02 8.26 -11.33
N VAL A 39 -13.17 8.22 -12.65
CA VAL A 39 -14.33 7.59 -13.31
C VAL A 39 -14.36 6.08 -13.03
N LEU A 40 -13.22 5.41 -13.15
CA LEU A 40 -13.11 3.98 -12.87
C LEU A 40 -13.41 3.66 -11.39
N GLN A 41 -12.90 4.47 -10.47
CA GLN A 41 -13.18 4.35 -9.02
C GLN A 41 -14.68 4.48 -8.73
N ASN A 42 -15.35 5.48 -9.32
CA ASN A 42 -16.79 5.66 -9.16
C ASN A 42 -17.60 4.52 -9.76
N LEU A 43 -17.17 3.95 -10.88
CA LEU A 43 -17.80 2.76 -11.47
C LEU A 43 -17.77 1.56 -10.51
N PHE A 44 -16.61 1.28 -9.90
CA PHE A 44 -16.49 0.18 -8.94
C PHE A 44 -17.32 0.41 -7.67
N VAL A 45 -17.38 1.64 -7.16
CA VAL A 45 -18.24 1.99 -6.02
C VAL A 45 -19.72 1.80 -6.38
N ALA A 46 -20.15 2.23 -7.57
CA ALA A 46 -21.52 2.03 -8.03
C ALA A 46 -21.86 0.55 -8.20
N LEU A 47 -20.95 -0.26 -8.78
CA LEU A 47 -21.12 -1.70 -8.89
C LEU A 47 -21.22 -2.37 -7.52
N ALA A 48 -20.34 -2.02 -6.58
CA ALA A 48 -20.38 -2.53 -5.21
C ALA A 48 -21.70 -2.17 -4.51
N LEU A 49 -22.23 -0.97 -4.73
CA LEU A 49 -23.53 -0.55 -4.20
C LEU A 49 -24.68 -1.36 -4.82
N ILE A 50 -24.66 -1.60 -6.13
CA ILE A 50 -25.64 -2.48 -6.79
C ILE A 50 -25.59 -3.88 -6.16
N PHE A 51 -24.41 -4.47 -5.94
CA PHE A 51 -24.31 -5.74 -5.24
C PHE A 51 -24.81 -5.64 -3.78
N ASN A 52 -24.57 -4.55 -3.08
CA ASN A 52 -25.04 -4.38 -1.70
C ASN A 52 -26.57 -4.29 -1.61
N GLN A 53 -27.21 -3.58 -2.54
CA GLN A 53 -28.67 -3.41 -2.56
C GLN A 53 -29.40 -4.63 -3.14
N TYR A 54 -28.84 -5.34 -4.11
CA TYR A 54 -29.51 -6.49 -4.73
C TYR A 54 -29.06 -7.84 -4.15
N ALA A 55 -27.78 -8.04 -3.85
CA ALA A 55 -27.30 -9.32 -3.34
C ALA A 55 -27.67 -9.55 -1.87
N ASN A 56 -27.72 -8.52 -1.02
CA ASN A 56 -28.10 -8.70 0.39
C ASN A 56 -29.54 -9.21 0.60
N PRO A 57 -30.59 -8.64 -0.04
CA PRO A 57 -31.93 -9.19 0.12
C PRO A 57 -32.05 -10.59 -0.50
N ILE A 58 -31.41 -10.86 -1.64
CA ILE A 58 -31.46 -12.18 -2.30
C ILE A 58 -30.71 -13.24 -1.46
N GLY A 59 -29.55 -12.89 -0.90
CA GLY A 59 -28.71 -13.77 -0.08
C GLY A 59 -29.35 -14.14 1.26
N VAL A 60 -29.97 -13.20 1.94
CA VAL A 60 -30.67 -13.47 3.21
C VAL A 60 -31.92 -14.31 2.99
N THR A 61 -32.67 -14.07 1.91
CA THR A 61 -33.92 -14.80 1.63
C THR A 61 -33.67 -16.23 1.19
N SER A 62 -32.61 -16.49 0.41
CA SER A 62 -32.29 -17.84 -0.10
C SER A 62 -31.37 -18.65 0.83
N ALA A 63 -30.37 -18.02 1.45
CA ALA A 63 -29.30 -18.73 2.15
C ALA A 63 -29.24 -18.49 3.67
N LYS A 64 -30.09 -17.61 4.24
CA LYS A 64 -30.21 -17.30 5.67
C LYS A 64 -28.84 -17.25 6.38
N TRP A 65 -28.53 -18.27 7.18
CA TRP A 65 -27.32 -18.36 8.01
C TRP A 65 -26.04 -18.67 7.22
N ARG A 66 -26.15 -19.24 6.02
CA ARG A 66 -24.99 -19.62 5.19
C ARG A 66 -24.37 -18.43 4.47
N TYR A 67 -25.12 -17.34 4.27
CA TYR A 67 -24.60 -16.12 3.66
C TYR A 67 -23.56 -15.43 4.55
N TYR A 68 -23.74 -15.48 5.87
CA TYR A 68 -22.79 -14.90 6.83
C TYR A 68 -21.42 -15.60 6.78
N ILE A 69 -21.39 -16.94 6.70
CA ILE A 69 -20.14 -17.72 6.62
C ILE A 69 -19.37 -17.41 5.34
N THR A 70 -20.05 -17.27 4.20
CA THR A 70 -19.39 -16.88 2.93
C THR A 70 -18.74 -15.50 3.05
N TYR A 71 -19.37 -14.57 3.77
CA TYR A 71 -18.84 -13.23 4.02
C TYR A 71 -17.58 -13.25 4.91
N ASP A 72 -17.60 -14.08 5.96
CA ASP A 72 -16.45 -14.26 6.86
C ASP A 72 -15.24 -14.88 6.13
N VAL A 73 -15.48 -15.88 5.27
CA VAL A 73 -14.42 -16.51 4.45
C VAL A 73 -13.85 -15.53 3.42
N TRP A 74 -14.71 -14.70 2.81
CA TRP A 74 -14.28 -13.66 1.87
C TRP A 74 -13.37 -12.61 2.53
N LEU A 75 -13.67 -12.22 3.77
CA LEU A 75 -12.83 -11.28 4.54
C LEU A 75 -11.54 -11.92 5.08
N ALA A 76 -11.56 -13.21 5.40
CA ALA A 76 -10.39 -13.94 5.90
C ALA A 76 -9.30 -14.13 4.83
N PHE A 77 -9.68 -14.27 3.55
CA PHE A 77 -8.74 -14.47 2.43
C PHE A 77 -7.70 -13.34 2.29
N PRO A 78 -8.09 -12.04 2.21
CA PRO A 78 -7.12 -10.95 2.15
C PRO A 78 -6.30 -10.84 3.45
N LEU A 79 -6.90 -11.03 4.63
CA LEU A 79 -6.17 -10.96 5.91
C LEU A 79 -5.04 -12.01 6.00
N HIS A 80 -5.30 -13.24 5.55
CA HIS A 80 -4.28 -14.29 5.52
C HIS A 80 -3.16 -13.98 4.52
N LEU A 81 -3.50 -13.43 3.35
CA LEU A 81 -2.52 -13.02 2.35
C LEU A 81 -1.59 -11.91 2.89
N PHE A 82 -2.13 -10.92 3.60
CA PHE A 82 -1.34 -9.79 4.09
C PHE A 82 -0.44 -10.14 5.30
N THR A 83 -0.84 -11.10 6.14
CA THR A 83 -0.05 -11.54 7.31
C THR A 83 1.15 -12.42 6.95
N GLY A 84 1.22 -12.96 5.72
CA GLY A 84 2.40 -13.66 5.20
C GLY A 84 3.65 -12.79 4.98
N SER A 85 3.55 -11.47 5.19
CA SER A 85 4.61 -10.49 4.95
C SER A 85 5.41 -10.11 6.21
N SER A 86 5.12 -10.68 7.39
CA SER A 86 5.79 -10.31 8.65
C SER A 86 7.08 -11.11 8.93
N SER A 87 7.87 -11.47 7.91
CA SER A 87 9.09 -12.30 8.11
C SER A 87 10.24 -11.89 7.16
N TYR A 88 10.57 -10.60 7.12
CA TYR A 88 11.60 -10.04 6.22
C TYR A 88 12.88 -9.57 6.91
N TYR A 89 13.06 -9.82 8.20
CA TYR A 89 14.10 -9.15 9.00
C TYR A 89 15.52 -9.72 8.84
N THR A 90 15.70 -10.79 8.05
CA THR A 90 16.99 -11.53 7.98
C THR A 90 17.35 -12.02 6.58
N LYS A 91 16.77 -11.46 5.52
CA LYS A 91 17.09 -11.87 4.14
C LYS A 91 18.15 -10.95 3.55
N TRP A 92 19.24 -11.55 3.09
CA TRP A 92 20.26 -10.86 2.32
C TRP A 92 19.68 -10.45 0.97
N PHE A 93 19.60 -9.14 0.73
CA PHE A 93 19.24 -8.60 -0.57
C PHE A 93 20.50 -8.14 -1.31
N TRP A 94 20.61 -8.59 -2.56
CA TRP A 94 21.69 -8.27 -3.48
C TRP A 94 21.11 -7.40 -4.60
N TYR A 95 21.61 -6.17 -4.76
CA TYR A 95 21.24 -5.30 -5.86
C TYR A 95 22.48 -4.94 -6.67
N ASP A 96 22.41 -5.15 -7.99
CA ASP A 96 23.46 -4.74 -8.91
C ASP A 96 23.12 -3.35 -9.46
N LEU A 97 23.89 -2.35 -9.03
CA LEU A 97 23.75 -0.97 -9.52
C LEU A 97 24.82 -0.73 -10.59
N LYS A 98 24.38 -0.28 -11.76
CA LYS A 98 25.26 0.17 -12.84
C LYS A 98 25.11 1.67 -12.98
N ASN A 99 26.22 2.40 -12.86
CA ASN A 99 26.23 3.81 -13.18
C ASN A 99 26.41 4.00 -14.69
N GLU A 100 25.37 4.43 -15.37
CA GLU A 100 25.41 4.79 -16.80
C GLU A 100 25.69 6.29 -17.02
N GLN A 101 25.92 7.05 -15.96
CA GLN A 101 26.23 8.48 -16.04
C GLN A 101 27.73 8.71 -16.24
N THR A 102 28.09 9.78 -16.95
CA THR A 102 29.48 10.19 -17.27
C THR A 102 30.26 10.76 -16.07
N TYR A 103 29.62 10.88 -14.91
CA TYR A 103 30.19 11.46 -13.69
C TYR A 103 30.08 10.51 -12.50
N LYS A 104 30.95 10.74 -11.51
CA LYS A 104 31.00 9.99 -10.26
C LYS A 104 29.75 10.24 -9.43
N VAL A 105 29.03 9.18 -9.09
CA VAL A 105 27.80 9.28 -8.29
C VAL A 105 28.05 8.70 -6.91
N ASN A 106 27.76 9.49 -5.87
CA ASN A 106 27.77 9.02 -4.49
C ASN A 106 26.33 8.81 -4.04
N PHE A 107 26.01 7.65 -3.49
CA PHE A 107 24.69 7.39 -2.91
C PHE A 107 24.83 6.76 -1.53
N THR A 108 23.99 7.22 -0.62
CA THR A 108 23.88 6.66 0.73
C THR A 108 22.62 5.82 0.81
N VAL A 109 22.77 4.61 1.34
CA VAL A 109 21.64 3.71 1.60
C VAL A 109 21.41 3.64 3.10
N GLN A 110 20.17 3.92 3.50
CA GLN A 110 19.69 3.72 4.85
C GLN A 110 19.14 2.31 4.98
N PHE A 111 19.68 1.54 5.91
CA PHE A 111 19.22 0.20 6.24
C PHE A 111 18.90 0.11 7.73
N TRP A 112 17.90 -0.69 8.07
CA TRP A 112 17.57 -0.98 9.47
C TRP A 112 18.58 -1.97 10.05
N ASN A 113 19.31 -1.63 11.12
CA ASN A 113 20.21 -2.58 11.77
C ASN A 113 19.47 -3.31 12.92
N PRO A 114 19.19 -4.62 12.79
CA PRO A 114 18.48 -5.39 13.81
C PRO A 114 19.31 -5.64 15.08
N GLN A 115 20.63 -5.42 15.04
CA GLN A 115 21.50 -5.62 16.21
C GLN A 115 21.55 -4.40 17.12
N THR A 116 21.36 -3.20 16.57
CA THR A 116 21.44 -1.94 17.33
C THR A 116 20.08 -1.24 17.46
N ASN A 117 19.00 -1.82 16.91
CA ASN A 117 17.66 -1.22 16.84
C ASN A 117 17.66 0.24 16.37
N GLN A 118 18.57 0.55 15.43
CA GLN A 118 18.81 1.89 14.92
C GLN A 118 19.04 1.87 13.42
N ASN A 119 18.77 3.00 12.77
CA ASN A 119 19.00 3.20 11.35
C ASN A 119 20.50 3.38 11.09
N GLY A 120 21.07 2.53 10.24
CA GLY A 120 22.45 2.64 9.77
C GLY A 120 22.52 3.25 8.37
N TRP A 121 23.59 4.00 8.10
CA TRP A 121 23.87 4.58 6.78
C TRP A 121 25.16 4.00 6.22
N ARG A 122 25.16 3.63 4.94
CA ARG A 122 26.37 3.25 4.20
C ARG A 122 26.48 4.05 2.91
N LEU A 123 27.66 4.63 2.67
CA LEU A 123 27.97 5.38 1.46
C LEU A 123 28.59 4.44 0.42
N TYR A 124 28.10 4.54 -0.80
CA TYR A 124 28.65 3.87 -1.96
C TYR A 124 29.00 4.91 -3.02
N THR A 125 30.11 4.67 -3.69
CA THR A 125 30.68 5.57 -4.67
C THR A 125 30.85 4.81 -5.98
N LEU A 126 30.20 5.30 -7.03
CA LEU A 126 30.21 4.68 -8.36
C LEU A 126 31.03 5.56 -9.30
N ASP A 127 32.15 5.03 -9.76
CA ASP A 127 32.89 5.62 -10.86
C ASP A 127 32.18 5.34 -12.22
N PRO A 128 32.40 6.17 -13.26
CA PRO A 128 31.64 6.09 -14.51
C PRO A 128 31.77 4.73 -15.20
N GLY A 129 30.64 4.07 -15.49
CA GLY A 129 30.59 2.80 -16.22
C GLY A 129 30.88 1.54 -15.40
N GLU A 130 31.19 1.67 -14.11
CA GLU A 130 31.48 0.53 -13.24
C GLU A 130 30.20 -0.01 -12.57
N LYS A 131 30.15 -1.34 -12.39
CA LYS A 131 29.07 -2.01 -11.66
C LYS A 131 29.54 -2.25 -10.24
N TYR A 132 28.73 -1.86 -9.27
CA TYR A 132 28.98 -2.16 -7.87
C TYR A 132 27.87 -3.04 -7.30
N ASN A 133 28.30 -4.03 -6.52
CA ASN A 133 27.44 -4.99 -5.85
C ASN A 133 27.13 -4.46 -4.44
N VAL A 134 25.84 -4.29 -4.14
CA VAL A 134 25.40 -3.68 -2.88
C VAL A 134 24.59 -4.66 -2.06
N ASN A 135 25.08 -4.93 -0.85
CA ASN A 135 24.62 -6.03 0.00
C ASN A 135 24.16 -5.51 1.35
N PHE A 136 22.92 -5.82 1.72
CA PHE A 136 22.36 -5.44 3.00
C PHE A 136 21.72 -6.64 3.69
N HIS A 137 21.83 -6.67 5.02
CA HIS A 137 21.32 -7.74 5.87
C HIS A 137 19.81 -7.58 6.21
N SER A 138 19.20 -6.47 5.80
CA SER A 138 17.91 -6.00 6.29
C SER A 138 17.20 -5.14 5.25
N THR A 139 16.01 -4.63 5.59
CA THR A 139 15.17 -3.82 4.70
C THR A 139 15.80 -2.45 4.40
N LEU A 140 15.79 -2.10 3.11
CA LEU A 140 16.14 -0.77 2.64
C LEU A 140 15.02 0.19 3.02
N GLN A 141 15.37 1.29 3.68
CA GLN A 141 14.40 2.31 4.10
C GLN A 141 14.46 3.56 3.22
N ASN A 142 15.65 3.94 2.75
CA ASN A 142 15.85 5.14 1.95
C ASN A 142 17.14 5.03 1.12
N VAL A 143 17.14 5.65 -0.07
CA VAL A 143 18.36 5.90 -0.87
C VAL A 143 18.43 7.38 -1.13
N LYS A 144 19.52 8.01 -0.69
CA LYS A 144 19.77 9.43 -0.90
C LYS A 144 21.02 9.62 -1.75
N LEU A 145 20.87 10.35 -2.85
CA LEU A 145 21.99 10.81 -3.65
C LEU A 145 22.74 11.88 -2.86
N THR A 146 24.04 11.68 -2.70
CA THR A 146 24.96 12.70 -2.19
C THR A 146 25.65 13.28 -3.41
N CYS A 147 25.53 14.60 -3.59
CA CYS A 147 26.25 15.31 -4.63
C CYS A 147 27.77 15.27 -4.40
#